data_AF-A0A937DFV0-F1
#
_entry.id   AF-A0A937DFV0-F1
#
_cell.length_a   1.000
_cell.length_b   1.000
_cell.length_c   1.000
_cell.angle_alpha   90.00
_cell.angle_beta   90.00
_cell.angle_gamma   90.00
#
_symmetry.space_group_name_H-M   'P 1'
#
loop_
_entity.id
_entity.type
_entity.pdbx_description
1 polymer ?
#
loop_
_entity_poly.entity_id
_entity_poly.type
_entity_poly.pdbx_seq_one_letter_code
_entity_poly.pdbx_strand_id
1 'polypeptide(L)' 'MNTVFAFLGGLGGWEIMLIILVILIFFGAKRIPELARGLGRGIREFKDATNEIKDEIEDNDKKLKSDDK' A
#
# COMPACT_ATOMS: atom_id res chain seq x y z
N MET A 1 -10.25 18.26 34.43
CA MET A 1 -10.16 16.82 34.14
C MET A 1 -10.92 16.46 32.86
N ASN A 2 -10.68 17.19 31.75
CA ASN A 2 -11.31 16.92 30.45
C ASN A 2 -10.34 16.30 29.42
N THR A 3 -9.05 16.26 29.73
CA THR A 3 -8.02 15.67 28.86
C THR A 3 -8.17 14.15 28.74
N VAL A 4 -8.61 13.47 29.80
CA VAL A 4 -8.83 12.01 29.79
C VAL A 4 -10.03 11.60 28.93
N PHE A 5 -11.07 12.44 28.84
CA PHE A 5 -12.25 12.16 28.02
C PHE A 5 -12.05 12.49 26.52
N ALA A 6 -11.09 13.36 26.17
CA ALA A 6 -10.66 13.54 24.78
C ALA A 6 -10.04 12.26 24.17
N PHE A 7 -9.40 11.41 25.00
CA PHE A 7 -8.87 10.11 24.57
C PHE A 7 -9.95 9.09 24.16
N LEU A 8 -11.22 9.27 24.50
CA LEU A 8 -12.29 8.28 24.30
C LEU A 8 -13.40 8.73 23.33
N GLY A 9 -13.49 10.02 22.99
CA GLY A 9 -14.64 10.60 22.28
C GLY A 9 -14.44 10.97 20.80
N GLY A 10 -13.20 10.96 20.31
CA GLY A 10 -12.91 11.31 18.91
C GLY A 10 -11.44 11.65 18.75
N LEU A 11 -10.75 10.92 17.87
CA LEU A 11 -9.37 11.21 17.52
C LEU A 11 -9.33 12.56 16.79
N GLY A 12 -9.10 13.64 17.53
CA GLY A 12 -8.75 14.92 16.95
C GLY A 12 -7.43 14.82 16.19
N GLY A 13 -7.17 15.78 15.29
CA GLY A 13 -5.92 15.82 14.52
C GLY A 13 -4.67 15.91 15.39
N TRP A 14 -4.79 16.43 16.62
CA TRP A 14 -3.68 16.56 17.55
C TRP A 14 -3.25 15.21 18.17
N GLU A 15 -4.22 14.36 18.51
CA GLU A 15 -3.99 13.02 19.05
C GLU A 15 -3.29 12.11 18.03
N ILE A 16 -3.75 12.15 16.78
CA ILE A 16 -3.10 11.43 15.67
C ILE A 16 -1.65 11.88 15.52
N MET A 17 -1.38 13.18 15.65
CA MET A 17 -0.02 13.71 15.54
C MET A 17 0.89 13.22 16.68
N LEU A 18 0.38 13.11 17.90
CA LEU A 18 1.12 12.53 19.02
C LEU A 18 1.41 11.03 18.83
N ILE A 19 0.44 10.26 18.33
CA ILE A 19 0.63 8.83 18.03
C ILE A 19 1.71 8.66 16.95
N ILE A 20 1.63 9.45 15.87
CA ILE A 20 2.63 9.46 14.80
C ILE A 20 4.00 9.82 15.36
N LEU A 21 4.11 10.81 16.24
CA LEU A 21 5.37 11.21 16.86
C LEU A 21 5.99 10.08 17.68
N VAL A 22 5.19 9.38 18.49
CA VAL A 22 5.64 8.21 19.26
C VAL A 22 6.16 7.13 18.31
N ILE A 23 5.39 6.76 17.28
CA ILE A 23 5.80 5.77 16.27
C ILE A 23 7.10 6.20 15.58
N LEU A 24 7.27 7.49 15.25
CA LEU A 24 8.48 8.02 14.64
C LEU A 24 9.71 7.94 15.57
N ILE A 25 9.54 8.03 16.89
CA ILE A 25 10.66 7.88 17.83
C ILE A 25 11.06 6.40 17.94
N PHE A 26 10.10 5.48 18.03
CA PHE A 26 10.36 4.04 18.16
C PHE A 26 10.90 3.42 16.86
N PHE A 27 10.28 3.73 15.72
CA PHE A 27 10.68 3.19 14.43
C PHE A 27 11.71 4.07 13.72
N GLY A 28 11.80 5.36 14.06
CA GLY A 28 12.64 6.32 13.36
C GLY A 28 11.97 6.93 12.13
N ALA A 29 12.14 8.25 11.95
CA ALA A 29 11.57 9.01 10.82
C ALA A 29 11.93 8.45 9.43
N LYS A 30 13.05 7.74 9.32
CA LYS A 30 13.55 7.17 8.06
C LYS A 30 12.94 5.81 7.70
N ARG A 31 12.42 5.04 8.68
CA ARG A 31 11.90 3.69 8.42
C ARG A 31 10.57 3.69 7.70
N ILE A 32 9.66 4.59 8.06
CA ILE A 32 8.35 4.75 7.40
C ILE A 32 8.51 4.99 5.88
N PRO A 33 9.29 5.98 5.40
CA PRO A 33 9.46 6.21 3.96
C PRO A 33 10.28 5.12 3.27
N GLU A 34 11.22 4.48 3.97
CA GLU A 34 12.00 3.36 3.43
C GLU A 34 11.11 2.14 3.17
N LEU A 35 10.24 1.79 4.11
CA LEU A 35 9.23 0.74 3.96
C LEU A 35 8.22 1.09 2.86
N ALA A 36 7.72 2.32 2.82
CA ALA A 36 6.78 2.76 1.78
C ALA A 36 7.41 2.68 0.38
N ARG A 37 8.68 3.05 0.22
CA ARG A 37 9.42 2.91 -1.05
C ARG A 37 9.65 1.45 -1.42
N GLY A 38 9.97 0.60 -0.45
CA GLY A 38 10.13 -0.84 -0.65
C GLY A 38 8.84 -1.51 -1.11
N LEU A 39 7.74 -1.28 -0.36
CA LEU A 39 6.41 -1.78 -0.70
C LEU A 39 5.91 -1.22 -2.04
N GLY A 40 6.15 0.06 -2.33
CA GLY A 40 5.76 0.68 -3.59
C GLY A 40 6.46 0.06 -4.80
N ARG A 41 7.75 -0.27 -4.69
CA ARG A 41 8.48 -1.02 -5.73
C ARG A 41 7.93 -2.43 -5.89
N GLY A 42 7.74 -3.16 -4.79
CA GLY A 42 7.19 -4.51 -4.84
C GLY A 42 5.79 -4.59 -5.44
N ILE A 43 4.91 -3.65 -5.09
CA ILE A 43 3.55 -3.56 -5.69
C ILE A 43 3.63 -3.25 -7.19
N ARG A 44 4.56 -2.39 -7.61
CA ARG A 44 4.76 -2.06 -9.02
C ARG A 44 5.26 -3.27 -9.82
N GLU A 45 6.31 -3.93 -9.35
CA GLU A 45 6.86 -5.14 -9.99
C GLU A 45 5.81 -6.26 -10.06
N PHE A 46 5.03 -6.46 -8.98
CA PHE A 46 3.94 -7.43 -8.96
C PHE A 46 2.86 -7.11 -9.98
N LYS A 47 2.48 -5.83 -10.11
CA LYS A 47 1.50 -5.37 -11.09
C LYS A 47 2.01 -5.56 -12.52
N ASP A 48 3.26 -5.20 -12.79
CA ASP A 48 3.87 -5.31 -14.11
C ASP A 48 3.92 -6.79 -14.56
N ALA A 49 4.39 -7.69 -13.69
CA ALA A 49 4.39 -9.13 -13.97
C ALA A 49 2.97 -9.71 -14.18
N THR A 50 1.99 -9.26 -13.39
CA THR A 50 0.60 -9.70 -13.55
C THR A 50 0.00 -9.23 -14.89
N ASN A 51 0.36 -8.04 -15.36
CA ASN A 51 -0.11 -7.53 -16.65
C ASN A 51 0.51 -8.29 -17.82
N GLU A 52 1.81 -8.57 -17.79
CA GLU A 52 2.48 -9.37 -18.82
C GLU A 52 1.84 -10.76 -18.95
N ILE A 53 1.57 -11.42 -17.83
CA ILE A 53 0.86 -12.71 -17.82
C ILE A 53 -0.55 -12.59 -18.42
N LYS A 54 -1.28 -11.50 -18.12
CA LYS A 54 -2.62 -11.28 -18.68
C LYS A 54 -2.58 -11.07 -20.19
N ASP A 55 -1.62 -10.29 -20.67
CA ASP A 55 -1.46 -10.00 -22.09
C ASP A 55 -1.08 -11.28 -22.87
N GLU A 56 -0.18 -12.10 -22.31
CA GLU A 56 0.14 -13.42 -22.88
C GLU A 56 -1.08 -14.35 -22.92
N ILE A 57 -1.89 -14.40 -21.85
CA ILE A 57 -3.10 -15.24 -21.83
C ILE A 57 -4.10 -14.75 -22.89
N GLU A 58 -4.31 -13.45 -23.00
CA GLU A 58 -5.23 -12.87 -23.99
C GLU A 58 -4.77 -13.14 -25.44
N ASP A 59 -3.47 -13.03 -25.73
CA ASP A 59 -2.94 -13.26 -27.06
C ASP A 59 -2.96 -14.74 -27.45
N ASN A 60 -2.72 -15.65 -26.49
CA ASN A 60 -2.89 -17.09 -26.71
C ASN A 60 -4.37 -17.46 -26.94
N ASP A 61 -5.30 -16.88 -26.18
CA ASP A 61 -6.73 -17.15 -26.32
C ASP A 61 -7.30 -16.58 -27.65
N LYS A 62 -6.74 -15.47 -28.15
CA LYS A 62 -7.05 -14.93 -29.48
C LYS A 62 -6.51 -15.82 -30.61
N LYS A 63 -5.30 -16.37 -30.48
CA LYS A 63 -4.73 -17.34 -31.44
C LYS A 63 -5.53 -18.64 -31.51
N LEU A 64 -5.89 -19.21 -30.35
CA LEU A 64 -6.71 -20.43 -30.28
C LEU A 64 -8.08 -20.27 -30.95
N LYS A 65 -8.69 -19.07 -30.87
CA LYS A 65 -9.98 -18.77 -31.52
C LYS A 65 -9.90 -18.49 -33.02
N SER A 66 -8.70 -18.27 -33.57
CA SER A 66 -8.50 -17.97 -35.00
C SER A 66 -8.10 -19.19 -35.84
N ASP A 67 -7.62 -20.26 -35.21
CA ASP A 67 -7.25 -21.51 -35.89
C ASP A 67 -8.43 -22.50 -36.09
N ASP A 68 -9.58 -22.23 -35.44
CA ASP A 68 -10.80 -23.07 -35.52
C ASP A 68 -11.83 -22.57 -36.58
N LYS A 69 -11.44 -21.65 -37.47
CA LYS A 69 -12.33 -21.02 -38.47
C LYS A 69 -11.86 -21.17 -39.91
#